data_AF-A0A7X8XCP2-F1
#
_entry.id   AF-A0A7X8XCP2-F1
#
_cell.length_a   1.000
_cell.length_b   1.000
_cell.length_c   1.000
_cell.angle_alpha   90.00
_cell.angle_beta   90.00
_cell.angle_gamma   90.00
#
_symmetry.space_group_name_H-M   'P 1'
#
loop_
_entity.id
_entity.type
_entity.pdbx_description
1 polymer ?
#
loop_
_entity_poly.entity_id
_entity_poly.type
_entity_poly.pdbx_seq_one_letter_code
_entity_poly.pdbx_strand_id
1 'polypeptide(L)'
;KVHNHGTPLEARMAAEAAHAVVAQGMTRAEANEVVNQLLAKYEDMIPTDNYGKPYHEVYDVQKAVPTQEYLDQFNRVKEEIAKMGVNFLW
;
A
#
# COMPACT_ATOMS: atom_id res chain seq x y z
N LYS A 1 -3.61 1.86 -22.54
CA LYS A 1 -4.40 1.10 -21.54
C LYS A 1 -3.47 0.03 -20.97
N VAL A 2 -3.31 0.00 -19.66
CA VAL A 2 -2.39 -0.92 -18.98
C VAL A 2 -3.20 -2.11 -18.45
N HIS A 3 -2.79 -3.34 -18.76
CA HIS A 3 -3.56 -4.56 -18.54
C HIS A 3 -2.97 -5.41 -17.42
N ASN A 4 -3.81 -6.01 -16.55
CA ASN A 4 -3.39 -6.93 -15.49
C ASN A 4 -2.44 -6.35 -14.43
N HIS A 5 -2.56 -5.06 -14.08
CA HIS A 5 -1.73 -4.41 -13.05
C HIS A 5 -2.46 -4.22 -11.69
N GLY A 6 -3.54 -4.97 -11.46
CA GLY A 6 -4.21 -5.00 -10.16
C GLY A 6 -3.94 -6.33 -9.47
N THR A 7 -3.57 -6.31 -8.18
CA THR A 7 -3.32 -7.51 -7.40
C THR A 7 -4.11 -7.52 -6.08
N PRO A 8 -4.20 -8.67 -5.39
CA PRO A 8 -4.78 -8.73 -4.05
C PRO A 8 -4.03 -7.92 -2.98
N LEU A 9 -2.72 -7.64 -3.13
CA LEU A 9 -1.97 -6.91 -2.09
C LEU A 9 -2.39 -5.44 -1.97
N GLU A 10 -2.77 -4.76 -3.05
CA GLU A 10 -3.27 -3.37 -2.96
C GLU A 10 -4.60 -3.31 -2.20
N ALA A 11 -5.52 -4.25 -2.50
CA ALA A 11 -6.79 -4.37 -1.80
C ALA A 11 -6.57 -4.70 -0.32
N ARG A 12 -5.61 -5.57 -0.03
CA ARG A 12 -5.18 -5.88 1.34
C ARG A 12 -4.73 -4.61 2.04
N MET A 13 -3.72 -3.89 1.52
CA MET A 13 -3.19 -2.65 2.13
C MET A 13 -4.31 -1.67 2.51
N ALA A 14 -5.24 -1.41 1.58
CA ALA A 14 -6.36 -0.52 1.82
C ALA A 14 -7.26 -0.99 2.98
N ALA A 15 -7.59 -2.28 3.03
CA ALA A 15 -8.37 -2.86 4.11
C ALA A 15 -7.62 -2.82 5.45
N GLU A 16 -6.34 -3.22 5.49
CA GLU A 16 -5.56 -3.23 6.73
C GLU A 16 -5.41 -1.82 7.31
N ALA A 17 -5.13 -0.82 6.46
CA ALA A 17 -5.06 0.57 6.88
C ALA A 17 -6.41 1.07 7.41
N ALA A 18 -7.50 0.79 6.70
CA ALA A 18 -8.85 1.19 7.13
C ALA A 18 -9.24 0.57 8.48
N HIS A 19 -8.98 -0.72 8.67
CA HIS A 19 -9.23 -1.39 9.94
C HIS A 19 -8.36 -0.85 11.07
N ALA A 20 -7.08 -0.59 10.81
CA ALA A 20 -6.14 -0.02 11.77
C ALA A 20 -6.59 1.36 12.27
N VAL A 21 -6.89 2.30 11.34
CA VAL A 21 -7.27 3.67 11.71
C VAL A 21 -8.58 3.72 12.49
N VAL A 22 -9.54 2.84 12.16
CA VAL A 22 -10.80 2.72 12.91
C VAL A 22 -10.55 2.13 14.29
N ALA A 23 -9.78 1.05 14.39
CA ALA A 23 -9.51 0.38 15.66
C ALA A 23 -8.74 1.26 16.65
N GLN A 24 -7.82 2.10 16.15
CA GLN A 24 -7.07 3.04 16.99
C GLN A 24 -7.86 4.32 17.34
N GLY A 25 -9.07 4.49 16.80
CA GLY A 25 -9.88 5.70 17.03
C GLY A 25 -9.30 6.97 16.41
N MET A 26 -8.57 6.85 15.30
CA MET A 26 -7.91 7.97 14.63
C MET A 26 -8.94 9.01 14.18
N THR A 27 -8.73 10.25 14.61
CA THR A 27 -9.56 11.39 14.19
C THR A 27 -9.27 11.76 12.74
N ARG A 28 -10.18 12.52 12.13
CA ARG A 28 -9.98 13.05 10.77
C ARG A 28 -8.75 13.96 10.67
N ALA A 29 -8.41 14.68 11.74
CA ALA A 29 -7.25 15.56 11.77
C ALA A 29 -5.94 14.76 11.73
N GLU A 30 -5.81 13.75 12.58
CA GLU A 30 -4.64 12.85 12.59
C GLU A 30 -4.51 12.09 11.26
N ALA A 31 -5.62 11.59 10.71
CA ALA A 31 -5.61 10.95 9.39
C ALA A 31 -5.13 11.90 8.29
N ASN A 32 -5.50 13.20 8.36
CA ASN A 32 -5.05 14.21 7.40
C ASN A 32 -3.54 14.45 7.50
N GLU A 33 -2.95 14.38 8.69
CA GLU A 33 -1.49 14.47 8.88
C GLU A 33 -0.76 13.29 8.20
N VAL A 34 -1.29 12.07 8.30
CA VAL A 34 -0.76 10.90 7.59
C VAL A 34 -0.86 11.09 6.08
N VAL A 35 -2.02 11.52 5.58
CA VAL A 35 -2.24 11.75 4.14
C VAL A 35 -1.31 12.83 3.60
N ASN A 36 -1.07 13.91 4.34
CA ASN A 36 -0.13 14.96 3.92
C ASN A 36 1.31 14.46 3.85
N GLN A 37 1.74 13.59 4.77
CA GLN A 37 3.06 12.96 4.70
C GLN A 37 3.19 12.05 3.47
N LEU A 38 2.15 11.29 3.13
CA LEU A 38 2.10 10.49 1.91
C LEU A 38 2.12 11.37 0.66
N LEU A 39 1.36 12.47 0.65
CA LEU A 39 1.33 13.41 -0.46
C LEU A 39 2.72 14.01 -0.72
N ALA A 40 3.36 14.56 0.32
CA ALA A 40 4.70 15.13 0.22
C ALA A 40 5.75 14.12 -0.30
N LYS A 41 5.56 12.83 -0.06
CA LYS A 41 6.45 11.77 -0.56
C LYS A 41 6.30 11.51 -2.06
N TYR A 42 5.10 11.63 -2.60
CA TYR A 42 4.77 11.17 -3.95
C TYR A 42 4.34 12.28 -4.92
N GLU A 43 4.07 13.50 -4.45
CA GLU A 43 3.53 14.59 -5.28
C GLU A 43 4.45 14.97 -6.44
N ASP A 44 5.75 15.07 -6.20
CA ASP A 44 6.76 15.37 -7.23
C ASP A 44 6.91 14.24 -8.27
N MET A 45 6.41 13.04 -7.95
CA MET A 45 6.41 11.91 -8.85
C MET A 45 5.17 11.86 -9.73
N ILE A 46 4.26 12.84 -9.67
CA ILE A 46 3.09 12.91 -10.55
C ILE A 46 3.44 13.82 -11.74
N PRO A 47 3.42 13.35 -13.01
CA PRO A 47 2.77 12.14 -13.53
C PRO A 47 3.77 11.09 -14.03
N THR A 48 4.76 10.71 -13.22
CA THR A 48 5.76 9.70 -13.60
C THR A 48 5.06 8.45 -14.11
N ASP A 49 5.41 8.04 -15.32
CA ASP A 49 4.87 6.87 -16.01
C ASP A 49 5.44 5.58 -15.39
N ASN A 50 5.05 5.31 -14.14
CA ASN A 50 5.50 4.17 -13.35
C ASN A 50 4.32 3.27 -13.01
N TYR A 51 3.99 2.37 -13.92
CA TYR A 51 2.85 1.47 -13.76
C TYR A 51 3.14 0.26 -12.87
N GLY A 52 4.39 0.05 -12.44
CA GLY A 52 4.79 -1.17 -11.77
C GLY A 52 4.84 -2.38 -12.72
N LYS A 53 4.56 -3.57 -12.17
CA LYS A 53 4.62 -4.86 -12.88
C LYS A 53 3.22 -5.47 -13.01
N PRO A 54 2.92 -6.23 -14.08
CA PRO A 54 1.67 -6.97 -14.18
C PRO A 54 1.62 -8.15 -13.20
N TYR A 55 0.41 -8.61 -12.86
CA TYR A 55 0.12 -9.67 -11.89
C TYR A 55 1.01 -10.91 -12.04
N HIS A 56 1.21 -11.40 -13.27
CA HIS A 56 1.98 -12.62 -13.53
C HIS A 56 3.49 -12.48 -13.29
N GLU A 57 4.01 -11.26 -13.16
CA GLU A 57 5.41 -11.00 -12.78
C GLU A 57 5.61 -10.86 -11.28
N VAL A 58 4.54 -10.57 -10.53
CA VAL A 58 4.58 -10.35 -9.07
C VAL A 58 3.85 -11.43 -8.27
N TYR A 59 3.25 -12.41 -8.93
CA TYR A 59 2.59 -13.57 -8.32
C TYR A 59 2.98 -14.89 -9.00
N ASP A 60 3.09 -15.95 -8.18
CA ASP A 60 2.93 -17.31 -8.65
C ASP A 60 1.44 -17.52 -8.99
N VAL A 61 1.11 -17.41 -10.27
CA VAL A 61 -0.27 -17.45 -10.79
C VAL A 61 -0.97 -18.75 -10.43
N GLN A 62 -0.25 -19.88 -10.38
CA GLN A 62 -0.85 -21.18 -10.09
C GLN A 62 -1.24 -21.31 -8.62
N LYS A 63 -0.43 -20.75 -7.73
CA LYS A 63 -0.66 -20.80 -6.28
C LYS A 63 -1.40 -19.60 -5.73
N ALA A 64 -1.59 -18.55 -6.54
CA ALA A 64 -2.14 -17.27 -6.14
C ALA A 64 -1.40 -16.62 -4.95
N VAL A 65 -0.08 -16.81 -4.87
CA VAL A 65 0.78 -16.22 -3.84
C VAL A 65 1.72 -15.17 -4.44
N PRO A 66 1.98 -14.04 -3.76
CA PRO A 66 2.91 -13.03 -4.26
C PRO A 66 4.33 -13.60 -4.27
N THR A 67 5.18 -13.07 -5.15
CA THR A 67 6.62 -13.32 -5.06
C THR A 67 7.17 -12.72 -3.78
N GLN A 68 8.29 -13.28 -3.29
CA GLN A 68 8.94 -12.77 -2.08
C GLN A 68 9.33 -11.28 -2.24
N GLU A 69 9.85 -10.89 -3.40
CA GLU A 69 10.20 -9.49 -3.71
C GLU A 69 9.02 -8.54 -3.53
N TYR A 70 7.84 -8.92 -4.05
CA TYR A 70 6.65 -8.08 -3.98
C TYR A 70 6.05 -8.05 -2.56
N LEU A 71 6.13 -9.17 -1.84
CA LEU A 71 5.75 -9.23 -0.43
C LEU A 71 6.68 -8.39 0.46
N ASP A 72 7.99 -8.39 0.19
CA ASP A 72 8.97 -7.58 0.90
C ASP A 72 8.74 -6.08 0.64
N GLN A 73 8.40 -5.71 -0.60
CA GLN A 73 7.97 -4.35 -0.93
C GLN A 73 6.72 -3.95 -0.15
N PHE A 74 5.70 -4.81 -0.11
CA PHE A 74 4.48 -4.58 0.66
C PHE A 74 4.77 -4.34 2.15
N ASN A 75 5.58 -5.21 2.76
CA ASN A 75 5.96 -5.08 4.17
C ASN A 75 6.74 -3.79 4.45
N ARG A 76 7.69 -3.43 3.57
CA ARG A 76 8.43 -2.16 3.71
C ARG A 76 7.51 -0.94 3.68
N VAL A 77 6.59 -0.88 2.71
CA VAL A 77 5.64 0.25 2.62
C VAL A 77 4.71 0.29 3.83
N LYS A 78 4.28 -0.87 4.31
CA LYS A 78 3.47 -0.97 5.53
C LYS A 78 4.20 -0.45 6.77
N GLU A 79 5.48 -0.78 6.93
CA GLU A 79 6.32 -0.23 8.00
C GLU A 79 6.51 1.29 7.88
N GLU A 80 6.65 1.82 6.66
CA GLU A 80 6.72 3.26 6.43
C GLU A 80 5.43 3.96 6.86
N ILE A 81 4.27 3.43 6.47
CA ILE A 81 2.96 3.95 6.89
C ILE A 81 2.78 3.81 8.41
N ALA A 82 3.28 2.73 9.00
CA ALA A 82 3.25 2.56 10.45
C ALA A 82 4.01 3.66 11.19
N LYS A 83 5.19 4.04 10.67
CA LYS A 83 5.99 5.15 11.21
C LYS A 83 5.30 6.52 11.07
N MET A 84 4.33 6.65 10.16
CA MET A 84 3.52 7.87 10.01
C MET A 84 2.36 7.95 11.01
N GLY A 85 2.08 6.89 11.78
CA GLY A 85 1.06 6.90 12.84
C GLY A 85 -0.10 5.90 12.66
N VAL A 86 0.01 4.97 11.71
CA VAL A 86 -1.00 3.91 11.52
C VAL A 86 -0.59 2.63 12.25
N ASN A 87 -1.36 2.23 13.26
CA ASN A 87 -1.04 1.04 14.05
C ASN A 87 -1.68 -0.20 13.43
N PHE A 88 -0.98 -0.83 12.47
CA PHE A 88 -1.46 -2.06 11.82
C PHE A 88 -1.69 -3.19 12.83
N LEU A 89 -2.78 -3.94 12.62
CA LEU A 89 -3.25 -5.02 13.51
C LEU A 89 -2.66 -6.40 13.18
N TRP A 90 -2.25 -6.56 11.93
CA TRP A 90 -1.68 -7.74 11.28
C TRP A 90 -0.74 -7.22 10.22
#